data_AF-A0A9P0QQV8-F1
#
_entry.id   AF-A0A9P0QQV8-F1
#
_cell.length_a   1.000
_cell.length_b   1.000
_cell.length_c   1.000
_cell.angle_alpha   90.00
_cell.angle_beta   90.00
_cell.angle_gamma   90.00
#
_symmetry.space_group_name_H-M   'P 1'
#
loop_
_entity.id
_entity.type
_entity.pdbx_description
1 polymer ?
#
loop_
_entity_poly.entity_id
_entity_poly.type
_entity_poly.pdbx_seq_one_letter_code
_entity_poly.pdbx_strand_id
1 'polypeptide(L)'
;MSAKLETKEPADFNGIAPSDDYIVEHQPVANNNLYNEKPDLSAGAIARYFGTRFSTLLDIPMTKSDRSVWQTINPLPALREMEAKHWNFYFLGFFAWTVDAMDFFCVSASASAIAATLGVNITSITWGVTLVLMLRPVGAIIFGILSDYYGRKWPFIFNCFLFVVLEIGTGFVQTHSQFLGVRALFGVAMGGMYGNAAVTALENQPVKAKSVLSGFFLPGYNFGYLLAIVFYRAFENTYKAEEGEGWRALFWFSAGLPVILIVWRFFAPESENFLRMKEAKKQQKARAKELDLEMAKPTWKDKIDPSILITMKTEWLMFIYLVLLMAGFNFISHASQDLYPTYLDKQRQFSLDQRTVIMVVVNLGGMCGGIVIGQLSELVGRRLAILIGCVVGGAMLYPAFFSSTTAGSTGGDFALVFCIMGIYGVIPIHLMELVNATHRTFLSGLVYQLGNLISSASSTIEASIGTQFPLEIEGVTGAYNYGKVMAIFCGAIFAYVMLLTFVGPERYHRDLNVHADHLSVNELVDSEEENSFEKPKHQHVEKA
;
A
#
# COMPACT_ATOMS: atom_id res chain seq x y z
N MET A 1 36.08 54.61 50.82
CA MET A 1 34.81 53.86 50.70
C MET A 1 35.14 52.60 49.90
N SER A 2 35.41 51.50 50.60
CA SER A 2 36.04 50.28 50.06
C SER A 2 35.26 49.04 50.51
N ALA A 3 35.47 47.93 49.79
CA ALA A 3 35.04 46.54 50.02
C ALA A 3 33.65 46.18 49.43
N LYS A 4 33.62 45.41 48.32
CA LYS A 4 33.69 43.92 48.22
C LYS A 4 32.37 43.27 48.64
N LEU A 5 31.66 42.71 47.67
CA LEU A 5 30.52 41.81 47.86
C LEU A 5 31.07 40.39 48.09
N GLU A 6 30.90 39.89 49.31
CA GLU A 6 31.21 38.53 49.73
C GLU A 6 30.04 37.57 49.47
N THR A 7 30.40 36.42 48.92
CA THR A 7 29.62 35.18 48.86
C THR A 7 29.36 34.61 50.27
N LYS A 8 28.13 34.14 50.53
CA LYS A 8 27.79 33.31 51.69
C LYS A 8 26.91 32.13 51.27
N GLU A 9 27.42 30.92 51.46
CA GLU A 9 26.68 29.68 51.80
C GLU A 9 27.00 29.35 53.27
N PRO A 10 26.42 28.32 53.95
CA PRO A 10 25.18 27.52 53.73
C PRO A 10 24.32 27.38 55.04
N ALA A 11 23.13 26.75 54.97
CA ALA A 11 22.59 25.93 56.07
C ALA A 11 21.43 25.02 55.61
N ASP A 12 21.54 23.77 56.04
CA ASP A 12 20.80 22.55 55.71
C ASP A 12 19.41 22.48 56.40
N PHE A 13 18.39 21.99 55.69
CA PHE A 13 17.15 21.45 56.27
C PHE A 13 16.68 20.26 55.43
N ASN A 14 17.32 19.11 55.69
CA ASN A 14 16.77 17.79 55.47
C ASN A 14 15.34 17.68 56.03
N GLY A 15 14.38 17.27 55.20
CA GLY A 15 13.02 16.99 55.67
C GLY A 15 11.93 16.84 54.62
N ILE A 16 12.20 16.24 53.46
CA ILE A 16 11.13 15.73 52.57
C ILE A 16 11.62 14.41 51.98
N ALA A 17 10.99 13.31 52.38
CA ALA A 17 11.21 11.99 51.81
C ALA A 17 10.85 12.02 50.30
N PRO A 18 11.68 11.45 49.41
CA PRO A 18 11.26 11.25 48.03
C PRO A 18 10.17 10.18 48.02
N SER A 19 8.98 10.57 47.59
CA SER A 19 7.90 9.66 47.21
C SER A 19 8.40 8.72 46.12
N ASP A 20 8.09 7.43 46.26
CA ASP A 20 8.41 6.36 45.33
C ASP A 20 8.15 6.75 43.87
N ASP A 21 9.21 7.18 43.18
CA ASP A 21 9.23 7.26 41.73
C ASP A 21 9.22 5.82 41.19
N TYR A 22 8.22 5.53 40.37
CA TYR A 22 8.08 4.30 39.61
C TYR A 22 9.34 4.04 38.79
N ILE A 23 10.24 3.22 39.34
CA ILE A 23 11.26 2.51 38.57
C ILE A 23 10.49 1.55 37.67
N VAL A 24 10.30 1.94 36.41
CA VAL A 24 9.96 1.00 35.36
C VAL A 24 11.17 0.09 35.23
N GLU A 25 11.10 -1.08 35.86
CA GLU A 25 12.02 -2.18 35.64
C GLU A 25 12.00 -2.50 34.13
N HIS A 26 13.01 -2.01 33.40
CA HIS A 26 13.30 -2.50 32.07
C HIS A 26 13.72 -3.95 32.21
N GLN A 27 12.77 -4.88 32.05
CA GLN A 27 13.09 -6.28 31.83
C GLN A 27 14.10 -6.37 30.67
N PRO A 28 15.16 -7.19 30.79
CA PRO A 28 16.09 -7.39 29.70
C PRO A 28 15.30 -7.95 28.52
N VAL A 29 15.21 -7.16 27.44
CA VAL A 29 14.53 -7.54 26.20
C VAL A 29 15.33 -8.71 25.63
N ALA A 30 14.85 -9.93 25.86
CA ALA A 30 15.42 -11.13 25.30
C ALA A 30 15.49 -11.02 23.77
N ASN A 31 16.54 -11.61 23.18
CA ASN A 31 16.89 -11.72 21.75
C ASN A 31 15.78 -12.17 20.75
N ASN A 32 14.51 -12.24 21.15
CA ASN A 32 13.42 -12.92 20.45
C ASN A 32 12.55 -12.04 19.53
N ASN A 33 12.74 -10.72 19.45
CA ASN A 33 11.83 -9.86 18.67
C ASN A 33 12.21 -9.66 17.19
N LEU A 34 13.39 -10.15 16.78
CA LEU A 34 13.96 -9.98 15.43
C LEU A 34 13.35 -10.91 14.37
N TYR A 35 12.64 -11.96 14.76
CA TYR A 35 11.94 -12.86 13.85
C TYR A 35 10.63 -13.33 14.48
N ASN A 36 9.63 -13.63 13.65
CA ASN A 36 8.45 -14.33 14.15
C ASN A 36 8.82 -15.76 14.54
N GLU A 37 8.30 -16.24 15.68
CA GLU A 37 8.46 -17.64 16.07
C GLU A 37 7.95 -18.57 14.96
N LYS A 38 8.67 -19.69 14.74
CA LYS A 38 8.27 -20.69 13.76
C LYS A 38 6.88 -21.24 14.12
N PRO A 39 6.00 -21.47 13.14
CA PRO A 39 4.68 -21.99 13.41
C PRO A 39 4.77 -23.39 14.03
N ASP A 40 4.20 -23.55 15.23
CA ASP A 40 3.96 -24.87 15.83
C ASP A 40 2.73 -25.50 15.16
N LEU A 41 2.96 -26.56 14.39
CA LEU A 41 1.94 -27.31 13.67
C LEU A 41 1.43 -28.53 14.46
N SER A 42 1.74 -28.63 15.76
CA SER A 42 1.20 -29.66 16.63
C SER A 42 -0.33 -29.56 16.71
N ALA A 43 -1.03 -30.71 16.76
CA ALA A 43 -2.49 -30.73 16.81
C ALA A 43 -3.06 -29.96 18.01
N GLY A 44 -2.35 -29.97 19.15
CA GLY A 44 -2.72 -29.21 20.34
C GLY A 44 -2.58 -27.69 20.16
N ALA A 45 -1.52 -27.23 19.51
CA ALA A 45 -1.34 -25.82 19.18
C ALA A 45 -2.39 -25.34 18.18
N ILE A 46 -2.73 -26.15 17.17
CA ILE A 46 -3.78 -25.85 16.19
C ILE A 46 -5.15 -25.74 16.87
N ALA A 47 -5.52 -26.69 17.73
CA ALA A 47 -6.78 -26.65 18.46
C ALA A 47 -6.88 -25.42 19.36
N ARG A 48 -5.80 -25.07 20.07
CA ARG A 48 -5.73 -23.86 20.90
C ARG A 48 -5.80 -22.59 20.04
N TYR A 49 -5.14 -22.58 18.90
CA TYR A 49 -5.15 -21.47 17.95
C TYR A 49 -6.57 -21.17 17.50
N PHE A 50 -7.30 -22.16 16.99
CA PHE A 50 -8.69 -21.95 16.56
C PHE A 50 -9.64 -21.64 17.72
N GLY A 51 -9.46 -22.28 18.89
CA GLY A 51 -10.25 -22.01 20.08
C GLY A 51 -10.13 -20.58 20.62
N THR A 52 -9.00 -19.90 20.39
CA THR A 52 -8.75 -18.53 20.87
C THR A 52 -9.12 -17.45 19.86
N ARG A 53 -9.56 -17.78 18.64
CA ARG A 53 -9.83 -16.79 17.58
C ARG A 53 -11.00 -15.86 17.89
N PHE A 54 -12.02 -16.39 18.57
CA PHE A 54 -13.18 -15.60 18.99
C PHE A 54 -12.86 -14.73 20.21
N SER A 55 -12.17 -15.28 21.22
CA SER A 55 -11.81 -14.51 22.42
C SER A 55 -10.83 -13.38 22.11
N THR A 56 -9.84 -13.62 21.25
CA THR A 56 -8.90 -12.57 20.81
C THR A 56 -9.55 -11.51 19.93
N LEU A 57 -10.67 -11.80 19.27
CA LEU A 57 -11.39 -10.82 18.46
C LEU A 57 -12.15 -9.80 19.32
N LEU A 58 -12.64 -10.22 20.49
CA LEU A 58 -13.37 -9.37 21.43
C LEU A 58 -12.46 -8.67 22.44
N ASP A 59 -11.14 -8.84 22.31
CA ASP A 59 -10.15 -8.17 23.15
C ASP A 59 -9.91 -6.74 22.67
N ILE A 60 -10.85 -5.83 22.99
CA ILE A 60 -10.88 -4.46 22.46
C ILE A 60 -9.73 -3.64 23.08
N PRO A 61 -8.77 -3.14 22.29
CA PRO A 61 -7.60 -2.43 22.81
C PRO A 61 -7.92 -1.17 23.62
N MET A 62 -8.99 -0.46 23.25
CA MET A 62 -9.38 0.75 23.94
C MET A 62 -9.73 0.54 25.42
N THR A 63 -10.20 -0.66 25.78
CA THR A 63 -10.53 -0.98 27.19
C THR A 63 -9.30 -1.06 28.09
N LYS A 64 -8.10 -1.15 27.51
CA LYS A 64 -6.82 -1.30 28.22
C LYS A 64 -5.93 -0.05 28.14
N SER A 65 -6.36 0.98 27.41
CA SER A 65 -5.57 2.20 27.21
C SER A 65 -5.99 3.29 28.19
N ASP A 66 -5.02 3.92 28.84
CA ASP A 66 -5.25 5.09 29.70
C ASP A 66 -5.56 6.37 28.90
N ARG A 67 -5.50 6.31 27.55
CA ARG A 67 -5.77 7.46 26.67
C ARG A 67 -7.25 7.62 26.40
N SER A 68 -7.73 8.87 26.43
CA SER A 68 -9.10 9.17 26.02
C SER A 68 -9.32 8.92 24.53
N VAL A 69 -10.56 8.56 24.14
CA VAL A 69 -10.99 8.36 22.74
C VAL A 69 -10.58 9.52 21.83
N TRP A 70 -10.77 10.74 22.33
CA TRP A 70 -10.39 11.93 21.58
C TRP A 70 -8.87 12.08 21.39
N GLN A 71 -8.06 11.71 22.38
CA GLN A 71 -6.59 11.78 22.24
C GLN A 71 -6.04 10.75 21.27
N THR A 72 -6.68 9.57 21.16
CA THR A 72 -6.26 8.52 20.21
C THR A 72 -6.60 8.89 18.77
N ILE A 73 -7.74 9.54 18.53
CA ILE A 73 -8.22 9.86 17.17
C ILE A 73 -7.65 11.19 16.65
N ASN A 74 -7.41 12.17 17.53
CA ASN A 74 -7.12 13.54 17.11
C ASN A 74 -5.80 13.65 16.32
N PRO A 75 -5.85 13.99 15.01
CA PRO A 75 -4.65 14.10 14.18
C PRO A 75 -3.90 15.42 14.38
N LEU A 76 -4.53 16.44 14.97
CA LEU A 76 -4.00 17.82 15.02
C LEU A 76 -2.65 17.94 15.74
N PRO A 77 -2.40 17.28 16.89
CA PRO A 77 -1.10 17.36 17.55
C PRO A 77 0.02 16.83 16.66
N ALA A 78 -0.23 15.74 15.94
CA ALA A 78 0.73 15.14 15.03
C ALA A 78 1.01 16.01 13.81
N LEU A 79 -0.03 16.61 13.20
CA LEU A 79 0.13 17.48 12.04
C LEU A 79 0.79 18.83 12.36
N ARG A 80 0.69 19.31 13.61
CA ARG A 80 1.37 20.55 14.05
C ARG A 80 2.89 20.42 14.12
N GLU A 81 3.43 19.21 14.19
CA GLU A 81 4.89 18.96 14.15
C GLU A 81 5.45 19.04 12.72
N MET A 82 4.61 19.26 11.70
CA MET A 82 5.04 19.29 10.31
C MET A 82 5.53 20.67 9.86
N GLU A 83 6.75 20.71 9.34
CA GLU A 83 7.34 21.85 8.65
C GLU A 83 6.93 21.89 7.16
N ALA A 84 7.17 23.02 6.49
CA ALA A 84 6.89 23.18 5.06
C ALA A 84 7.60 22.13 4.18
N LYS A 85 8.83 21.73 4.56
CA LYS A 85 9.57 20.67 3.86
C LYS A 85 8.83 19.32 3.93
N HIS A 86 8.26 18.98 5.09
CA HIS A 86 7.53 17.73 5.32
C HIS A 86 6.27 17.69 4.45
N TRP A 87 5.54 18.81 4.38
CA TRP A 87 4.38 18.94 3.50
C TRP A 87 4.74 18.84 2.02
N ASN A 88 5.83 19.48 1.59
CA ASN A 88 6.28 19.42 0.20
C ASN A 88 6.54 17.97 -0.25
N PHE A 89 7.26 17.18 0.56
CA PHE A 89 7.51 15.77 0.27
C PHE A 89 6.24 14.92 0.32
N TYR A 90 5.37 15.19 1.29
CA TYR A 90 4.08 14.49 1.40
C TYR A 90 3.21 14.69 0.16
N PHE A 91 2.99 15.95 -0.25
CA PHE A 91 2.16 16.26 -1.41
C PHE A 91 2.80 15.76 -2.71
N LEU A 92 4.12 15.82 -2.84
CA LEU A 92 4.80 15.28 -4.02
C LEU A 92 4.54 13.78 -4.19
N GLY A 93 4.62 13.00 -3.11
CA GLY A 93 4.27 11.57 -3.15
C GLY A 93 2.77 11.34 -3.30
N PHE A 94 1.92 12.10 -2.61
CA PHE A 94 0.47 12.00 -2.71
C PHE A 94 -0.04 12.24 -4.13
N PHE A 95 0.40 13.33 -4.78
CA PHE A 95 0.01 13.63 -6.16
C PHE A 95 0.59 12.63 -7.15
N ALA A 96 1.77 12.06 -6.89
CA ALA A 96 2.30 10.97 -7.71
C ALA A 96 1.40 9.74 -7.66
N TRP A 97 0.91 9.39 -6.46
CA TRP A 97 -0.03 8.30 -6.30
C TRP A 97 -1.41 8.60 -6.93
N THR A 98 -1.88 9.84 -6.82
CA THR A 98 -3.12 10.30 -7.45
C THR A 98 -3.04 10.26 -8.97
N VAL A 99 -1.94 10.74 -9.58
CA VAL A 99 -1.77 10.73 -11.03
C VAL A 99 -1.65 9.28 -11.54
N ASP A 100 -0.90 8.42 -10.84
CA ASP A 100 -0.81 6.99 -11.15
C ASP A 100 -2.20 6.30 -11.16
N ALA A 101 -3.01 6.58 -10.13
CA ALA A 101 -4.37 6.07 -10.04
C ALA A 101 -5.28 6.66 -11.13
N MET A 102 -5.14 7.94 -11.44
CA MET A 102 -5.90 8.59 -12.51
C MET A 102 -5.62 7.93 -13.86
N ASP A 103 -4.35 7.76 -14.24
CA ASP A 103 -3.94 7.15 -15.52
C ASP A 103 -4.47 5.72 -15.65
N PHE A 104 -4.44 4.95 -14.56
CA PHE A 104 -5.05 3.62 -14.49
C PHE A 104 -6.57 3.67 -14.77
N PHE A 105 -7.29 4.54 -14.07
CA PHE A 105 -8.74 4.63 -14.20
C PHE A 105 -9.23 5.36 -15.46
N CYS A 106 -8.37 6.08 -16.18
CA CYS A 106 -8.73 6.64 -17.49
C CYS A 106 -9.20 5.54 -18.46
N VAL A 107 -8.60 4.35 -18.40
CA VAL A 107 -9.04 3.19 -19.20
C VAL A 107 -10.42 2.72 -18.76
N SER A 108 -10.63 2.52 -17.45
CA SER A 108 -11.93 2.08 -16.92
C SER A 108 -13.04 3.09 -17.24
N ALA A 109 -12.72 4.39 -17.18
CA ALA A 109 -13.65 5.47 -17.52
C ALA A 109 -14.00 5.50 -19.01
N SER A 110 -13.06 5.20 -19.88
CA SER A 110 -13.24 5.28 -21.34
C SER A 110 -13.41 3.91 -22.01
N ALA A 111 -13.58 2.82 -21.24
CA ALA A 111 -13.57 1.44 -21.74
C ALA A 111 -14.56 1.21 -22.88
N SER A 112 -15.80 1.71 -22.75
CA SER A 112 -16.83 1.63 -23.80
C SER A 112 -16.42 2.35 -25.09
N ALA A 113 -15.81 3.53 -24.98
CA ALA A 113 -15.38 4.33 -26.13
C ALA A 113 -14.15 3.72 -26.82
N ILE A 114 -13.19 3.20 -26.03
CA ILE A 114 -12.04 2.46 -26.55
C ILE A 114 -12.51 1.20 -27.30
N ALA A 115 -13.44 0.43 -26.71
CA ALA A 115 -13.98 -0.77 -27.33
C ALA A 115 -14.66 -0.45 -28.69
N ALA A 116 -15.47 0.60 -28.73
CA ALA A 116 -16.15 1.05 -29.95
C ALA A 116 -15.17 1.48 -31.04
N THR A 117 -14.18 2.32 -30.71
CA THR A 117 -13.20 2.85 -31.67
C THR A 117 -12.23 1.78 -32.20
N LEU A 118 -11.87 0.80 -31.38
CA LEU A 118 -11.02 -0.32 -31.80
C LEU A 118 -11.79 -1.49 -32.43
N GLY A 119 -13.13 -1.42 -32.48
CA GLY A 119 -13.99 -2.46 -33.05
C GLY A 119 -13.93 -3.79 -32.29
N VAL A 120 -13.72 -3.76 -30.97
CA VAL A 120 -13.60 -4.96 -30.13
C VAL A 120 -14.65 -4.98 -29.01
N ASN A 121 -14.84 -6.14 -28.39
CA ASN A 121 -15.71 -6.26 -27.22
C ASN A 121 -15.06 -5.57 -26.00
N ILE A 122 -15.86 -5.04 -25.09
CA ILE A 122 -15.41 -4.47 -23.81
C ILE A 122 -14.60 -5.49 -23.00
N THR A 123 -14.96 -6.77 -23.05
CA THR A 123 -14.19 -7.86 -22.43
C THR A 123 -12.76 -7.96 -22.97
N SER A 124 -12.51 -7.55 -24.22
CA SER A 124 -11.15 -7.46 -24.76
C SER A 124 -10.39 -6.29 -24.15
N ILE A 125 -11.05 -5.15 -23.88
CA ILE A 125 -10.42 -3.99 -23.23
C ILE A 125 -10.06 -4.29 -21.76
N THR A 126 -10.84 -5.10 -21.05
CA THR A 126 -10.51 -5.47 -19.66
C THR A 126 -9.21 -6.25 -19.54
N TRP A 127 -8.79 -6.99 -20.58
CA TRP A 127 -7.44 -7.58 -20.60
C TRP A 127 -6.32 -6.56 -20.49
N GLY A 128 -6.53 -5.32 -20.96
CA GLY A 128 -5.59 -4.22 -20.76
C GLY A 128 -5.43 -3.86 -19.28
N VAL A 129 -6.53 -3.82 -18.52
CA VAL A 129 -6.54 -3.60 -17.07
C VAL A 129 -5.84 -4.76 -16.35
N THR A 130 -6.17 -6.00 -16.73
CA THR A 130 -5.54 -7.20 -16.17
C THR A 130 -4.03 -7.24 -16.43
N LEU A 131 -3.58 -6.96 -17.66
CA LEU A 131 -2.15 -6.95 -17.97
C LEU A 131 -1.38 -5.92 -17.14
N VAL A 132 -1.97 -4.74 -16.91
CA VAL A 132 -1.39 -3.71 -16.05
C VAL A 132 -1.15 -4.29 -14.66
N LEU A 133 -2.19 -4.85 -14.03
CA LEU A 133 -2.10 -5.43 -12.68
C LEU A 133 -1.13 -6.61 -12.60
N MET A 134 -1.08 -7.47 -13.63
CA MET A 134 -0.16 -8.62 -13.71
C MET A 134 1.32 -8.20 -13.76
N LEU A 135 1.62 -7.06 -14.40
CA LEU A 135 3.00 -6.61 -14.61
C LEU A 135 3.50 -5.63 -13.54
N ARG A 136 2.63 -5.15 -12.64
CA ARG A 136 3.03 -4.33 -11.48
C ARG A 136 4.13 -4.95 -10.62
N PRO A 137 4.13 -6.26 -10.29
CA PRO A 137 5.23 -6.86 -9.53
C PRO A 137 6.58 -6.76 -10.23
N VAL A 138 6.61 -6.92 -11.56
CA VAL A 138 7.83 -6.80 -12.37
C VAL A 138 8.37 -5.37 -12.26
N GLY A 139 7.47 -4.39 -12.42
CA GLY A 139 7.78 -2.97 -12.21
C GLY A 139 8.33 -2.67 -10.82
N ALA A 140 7.66 -3.15 -9.78
CA ALA A 140 8.06 -2.91 -8.39
C ALA A 140 9.45 -3.45 -8.08
N ILE A 141 9.81 -4.63 -8.62
CA ILE A 141 11.16 -5.20 -8.46
C ILE A 141 12.20 -4.33 -9.18
N ILE A 142 11.95 -3.98 -10.45
CA ILE A 142 12.89 -3.18 -11.25
C ILE A 142 13.13 -1.81 -10.59
N PHE A 143 12.06 -1.08 -10.28
CA PHE A 143 12.14 0.25 -9.70
C PHE A 143 12.57 0.24 -8.24
N GLY A 144 12.26 -0.81 -7.47
CA GLY A 144 12.79 -1.01 -6.12
C GLY A 144 14.31 -1.10 -6.14
N ILE A 145 14.87 -1.96 -7.01
CA ILE A 145 16.32 -2.07 -7.20
C ILE A 145 16.89 -0.71 -7.66
N LEU A 146 16.31 -0.07 -8.68
CA LEU A 146 16.79 1.24 -9.16
C LEU A 146 16.81 2.28 -8.03
N SER A 147 15.78 2.31 -7.18
CA SER A 147 15.66 3.22 -6.04
C SER A 147 16.74 3.02 -4.98
N ASP A 148 17.24 1.80 -4.82
CA ASP A 148 18.34 1.52 -3.88
C ASP A 148 19.72 1.90 -4.44
N TYR A 149 19.89 1.88 -5.77
CA TYR A 149 21.14 2.22 -6.43
C TYR A 149 21.29 3.72 -6.74
N TYR A 150 20.26 4.31 -7.34
CA TYR A 150 20.29 5.66 -7.89
C TYR A 150 19.65 6.71 -6.96
N GLY A 151 19.12 6.28 -5.82
CA GLY A 151 18.39 7.14 -4.88
C GLY A 151 16.91 7.22 -5.19
N ARG A 152 16.19 8.05 -4.43
CA ARG A 152 14.73 8.15 -4.57
C ARG A 152 14.33 9.17 -5.65
N LYS A 153 15.20 10.13 -5.99
CA LYS A 153 14.89 11.21 -6.94
C LYS A 153 14.84 10.74 -8.38
N TRP A 154 15.89 10.11 -8.88
CA TRP A 154 16.02 9.78 -10.30
C TRP A 154 15.07 8.68 -10.78
N PRO A 155 14.85 7.59 -10.02
CA PRO A 155 13.87 6.57 -10.40
C PRO A 155 12.44 7.10 -10.41
N PHE A 156 12.10 8.03 -9.51
CA PHE A 156 10.82 8.73 -9.55
C PHE A 156 10.66 9.53 -10.86
N ILE A 157 11.64 10.37 -11.20
CA ILE A 157 11.61 11.19 -12.42
C ILE A 157 11.53 10.31 -13.68
N PHE A 158 12.35 9.24 -13.72
CA PHE A 158 12.34 8.29 -14.83
C PHE A 158 11.00 7.59 -14.96
N ASN A 159 10.37 7.21 -13.85
CA ASN A 159 9.07 6.57 -13.89
C ASN A 159 7.96 7.52 -14.38
N CYS A 160 7.95 8.78 -13.91
CA CYS A 160 7.06 9.79 -14.44
C CYS A 160 7.27 10.01 -15.95
N PHE A 161 8.53 10.01 -16.42
CA PHE A 161 8.83 10.12 -17.84
C PHE A 161 8.26 8.95 -18.65
N LEU A 162 8.32 7.72 -18.12
CA LEU A 162 7.67 6.57 -18.75
C LEU A 162 6.16 6.76 -18.85
N PHE A 163 5.49 7.29 -17.82
CA PHE A 163 4.06 7.61 -17.91
C PHE A 163 3.77 8.60 -19.03
N VAL A 164 4.54 9.70 -19.15
CA VAL A 164 4.36 10.64 -20.26
C VAL A 164 4.40 9.94 -21.61
N VAL A 165 5.42 9.12 -21.84
CA VAL A 165 5.61 8.42 -23.13
C VAL A 165 4.50 7.41 -23.39
N LEU A 166 4.09 6.64 -22.38
CA LEU A 166 3.10 5.58 -22.51
C LEU A 166 1.68 6.13 -22.64
N GLU A 167 1.34 7.20 -21.93
CA GLU A 167 0.05 7.87 -22.01
C GLU A 167 -0.12 8.55 -23.37
N ILE A 168 0.90 9.28 -23.85
CA ILE A 168 0.91 9.81 -25.23
C ILE A 168 0.78 8.66 -26.24
N GLY A 169 1.56 7.60 -26.07
CA GLY A 169 1.51 6.42 -26.94
C GLY A 169 0.13 5.77 -26.99
N THR A 170 -0.60 5.77 -25.87
CA THR A 170 -1.96 5.20 -25.79
C THR A 170 -2.95 5.99 -26.62
N GLY A 171 -2.84 7.32 -26.65
CA GLY A 171 -3.68 8.16 -27.51
C GLY A 171 -3.47 7.90 -29.01
N PHE A 172 -2.32 7.34 -29.43
CA PHE A 172 -2.03 7.02 -30.83
C PHE A 172 -2.30 5.57 -31.23
N VAL A 173 -2.80 4.75 -30.32
CA VAL A 173 -3.13 3.35 -30.60
C VAL A 173 -4.28 3.25 -31.60
N GLN A 174 -4.12 2.37 -32.60
CA GLN A 174 -5.15 2.10 -33.62
C GLN A 174 -5.64 0.65 -33.60
N THR A 175 -4.89 -0.27 -32.99
CA THR A 175 -5.26 -1.68 -32.92
C THR A 175 -5.30 -2.19 -31.49
N HIS A 176 -6.11 -3.22 -31.24
CA HIS A 176 -6.20 -3.84 -29.93
C HIS A 176 -4.86 -4.43 -29.45
N SER A 177 -4.05 -4.98 -30.35
CA SER A 177 -2.71 -5.50 -29.99
C SER A 177 -1.75 -4.40 -29.55
N GLN A 178 -1.77 -3.24 -30.22
CA GLN A 178 -1.02 -2.06 -29.78
C GLN A 178 -1.49 -1.57 -28.42
N PHE A 179 -2.81 -1.55 -28.19
CA PHE A 179 -3.40 -1.20 -26.89
C PHE A 179 -2.84 -2.08 -25.78
N LEU A 180 -2.92 -3.41 -25.95
CA LEU A 180 -2.39 -4.35 -24.95
C LEU A 180 -0.89 -4.19 -24.73
N GLY A 181 -0.11 -3.96 -25.78
CA GLY A 181 1.34 -3.74 -25.68
C GLY A 181 1.70 -2.51 -24.85
N VAL A 182 1.04 -1.37 -25.09
CA VAL A 182 1.27 -0.15 -24.30
C VAL A 182 0.80 -0.31 -22.86
N ARG A 183 -0.35 -0.97 -22.64
CA ARG A 183 -0.86 -1.27 -21.29
C ARG A 183 0.06 -2.23 -20.52
N ALA A 184 0.70 -3.18 -21.20
CA ALA A 184 1.69 -4.05 -20.59
C ALA A 184 2.88 -3.25 -20.02
N LEU A 185 3.43 -2.34 -20.83
CA LEU A 185 4.52 -1.45 -20.42
C LEU A 185 4.07 -0.48 -19.32
N PHE A 186 2.83 0.01 -19.38
CA PHE A 186 2.24 0.84 -18.33
C PHE A 186 2.17 0.10 -17.00
N GLY A 187 1.82 -1.19 -16.99
CA GLY A 187 1.87 -2.03 -15.78
C GLY A 187 3.24 -2.07 -15.12
N VAL A 188 4.31 -2.16 -15.91
CA VAL A 188 5.68 -2.11 -15.40
C VAL A 188 6.02 -0.73 -14.80
N ALA A 189 5.58 0.37 -15.42
CA ALA A 189 5.78 1.71 -14.86
C ALA A 189 4.96 1.94 -13.57
N MET A 190 3.68 1.57 -13.59
CA MET A 190 2.75 1.64 -12.45
C MET A 190 3.28 0.88 -11.22
N GLY A 191 3.86 -0.31 -11.45
CA GLY A 191 4.48 -1.11 -10.39
C GLY A 191 5.55 -0.37 -9.60
N GLY A 192 6.34 0.48 -10.27
CA GLY A 192 7.39 1.27 -9.65
C GLY A 192 6.92 2.56 -8.96
N MET A 193 5.73 3.06 -9.30
CA MET A 193 5.29 4.38 -8.82
C MET A 193 4.84 4.33 -7.36
N TYR A 194 4.00 3.35 -7.00
CA TYR A 194 3.46 3.24 -5.64
C TYR A 194 4.56 3.25 -4.57
N GLY A 195 5.60 2.42 -4.72
CA GLY A 195 6.70 2.35 -3.77
C GLY A 195 7.48 3.66 -3.68
N ASN A 196 7.79 4.27 -4.82
CA ASN A 196 8.50 5.55 -4.87
C ASN A 196 7.67 6.71 -4.28
N ALA A 197 6.37 6.73 -4.54
CA ALA A 197 5.42 7.71 -4.01
C ALA A 197 5.25 7.58 -2.50
N ALA A 198 5.04 6.36 -1.99
CA ALA A 198 4.88 6.09 -0.56
C ALA A 198 6.14 6.44 0.24
N VAL A 199 7.32 6.06 -0.26
CA VAL A 199 8.61 6.42 0.36
C VAL A 199 8.80 7.94 0.35
N THR A 200 8.57 8.60 -0.78
CA THR A 200 8.69 10.06 -0.89
C THR A 200 7.75 10.77 0.09
N ALA A 201 6.51 10.28 0.25
CA ALA A 201 5.53 10.89 1.13
C ALA A 201 5.78 10.64 2.62
N LEU A 202 6.21 9.43 3.00
CA LEU A 202 6.13 8.95 4.39
C LEU A 202 7.50 8.71 5.06
N GLU A 203 8.60 8.63 4.31
CA GLU A 203 9.90 8.25 4.86
C GLU A 203 10.46 9.31 5.83
N ASN A 204 10.40 10.58 5.45
CA ASN A 204 11.00 11.71 6.19
C ASN A 204 10.00 12.46 7.08
N GLN A 205 8.88 11.82 7.43
CA GLN A 205 7.84 12.45 8.25
C GLN A 205 8.11 12.27 9.75
N PRO A 206 7.74 13.25 10.60
CA PRO A 206 7.77 13.07 12.05
C PRO A 206 7.02 11.80 12.47
N VAL A 207 7.53 11.08 13.47
CA VAL A 207 7.02 9.75 13.86
C VAL A 207 5.53 9.78 14.18
N LYS A 208 5.07 10.83 14.89
CA LYS A 208 3.65 10.99 15.24
C LYS A 208 2.77 11.30 14.03
N ALA A 209 3.26 12.11 13.09
CA ALA A 209 2.55 12.48 11.86
C ALA A 209 2.47 11.34 10.85
N LYS A 210 3.49 10.47 10.81
CA LYS A 210 3.63 9.41 9.81
C LYS A 210 2.43 8.45 9.76
N SER A 211 1.89 8.05 10.92
CA SER A 211 0.71 7.17 10.97
C SER A 211 -0.53 7.86 10.38
N VAL A 212 -0.80 9.10 10.81
CA VAL A 212 -1.91 9.93 10.30
C VAL A 212 -1.80 10.15 8.80
N LEU A 213 -0.63 10.57 8.33
CA LEU A 213 -0.35 10.83 6.91
C LEU A 213 -0.44 9.57 6.05
N SER A 214 -0.06 8.40 6.57
CA SER A 214 -0.23 7.12 5.89
C SER A 214 -1.71 6.80 5.66
N GLY A 215 -2.59 7.13 6.62
CA GLY A 215 -4.04 7.00 6.47
C GLY A 215 -4.62 7.92 5.39
N PHE A 216 -4.11 9.15 5.27
CA PHE A 216 -4.52 10.09 4.22
C PHE A 216 -3.90 9.81 2.84
N PHE A 217 -2.80 9.05 2.79
CA PHE A 217 -2.11 8.75 1.53
C PHE A 217 -2.92 7.81 0.62
N LEU A 218 -3.52 6.76 1.20
CA LEU A 218 -4.31 5.77 0.46
C LEU A 218 -5.54 6.36 -0.27
N PRO A 219 -6.36 7.24 0.36
CA PRO A 219 -7.43 7.97 -0.32
C PRO A 219 -7.01 8.72 -1.60
N GLY A 220 -5.72 8.97 -1.80
CA GLY A 220 -5.18 9.49 -3.06
C GLY A 220 -5.54 8.65 -4.28
N TYR A 221 -5.81 7.34 -4.10
CA TYR A 221 -6.27 6.44 -5.15
C TYR A 221 -7.69 6.80 -5.65
N ASN A 222 -8.64 6.96 -4.72
CA ASN A 222 -10.00 7.42 -5.04
C ASN A 222 -10.01 8.85 -5.57
N PHE A 223 -9.10 9.70 -5.08
CA PHE A 223 -8.95 11.04 -5.61
C PHE A 223 -8.49 11.01 -7.07
N GLY A 224 -7.56 10.12 -7.43
CA GLY A 224 -7.15 9.89 -8.82
C GLY A 224 -8.29 9.37 -9.68
N TYR A 225 -9.10 8.43 -9.18
CA TYR A 225 -10.28 7.95 -9.89
C TYR A 225 -11.31 9.07 -10.13
N LEU A 226 -11.57 9.89 -9.10
CA LEU A 226 -12.45 11.06 -9.23
C LEU A 226 -11.96 11.99 -10.33
N LEU A 227 -10.66 12.30 -10.37
CA LEU A 227 -10.05 13.12 -11.42
C LEU A 227 -10.19 12.47 -12.81
N ALA A 228 -9.96 11.16 -12.94
CA ALA A 228 -10.11 10.45 -14.21
C ALA A 228 -11.53 10.60 -14.77
N ILE A 229 -12.55 10.48 -13.93
CA ILE A 229 -13.96 10.61 -14.35
C ILE A 229 -14.30 12.05 -14.73
N VAL A 230 -13.87 13.03 -13.93
CA VAL A 230 -14.11 14.46 -14.20
C VAL A 230 -13.42 14.91 -15.48
N PHE A 231 -12.17 14.51 -15.69
CA PHE A 231 -11.44 14.86 -16.91
C PHE A 231 -11.95 14.08 -18.12
N TYR A 232 -12.35 12.81 -17.98
CA TYR A 232 -13.02 12.09 -19.07
C TYR A 232 -14.25 12.87 -19.55
N ARG A 233 -15.09 13.31 -18.61
CA ARG A 233 -16.26 14.14 -18.91
C ARG A 233 -15.90 15.45 -19.63
N ALA A 234 -14.81 16.09 -19.24
CA ALA A 234 -14.34 17.34 -19.84
C ALA A 234 -13.80 17.15 -21.27
N PHE A 235 -13.07 16.06 -21.52
CA PHE A 235 -12.32 15.86 -22.76
C PHE A 235 -13.04 15.01 -23.82
N GLU A 236 -14.04 14.21 -23.45
CA GLU A 236 -14.74 13.30 -24.38
C GLU A 236 -15.31 14.02 -25.63
N ASN A 237 -15.72 15.29 -25.51
CA ASN A 237 -16.27 16.04 -26.65
C ASN A 237 -15.23 16.93 -27.37
N THR A 238 -13.94 16.81 -27.06
CA THR A 238 -12.92 17.76 -27.55
C THR A 238 -12.22 17.29 -28.84
N TYR A 239 -11.94 15.98 -28.96
CA TYR A 239 -11.20 15.44 -30.10
C TYR A 239 -12.05 14.43 -30.86
N LYS A 240 -12.37 14.75 -32.13
CA LYS A 240 -13.17 13.90 -33.03
C LYS A 240 -14.36 13.22 -32.32
N ALA A 241 -15.15 14.05 -31.64
CA ALA A 241 -16.27 13.58 -30.82
C ALA A 241 -17.28 12.76 -31.64
N GLU A 242 -17.51 13.16 -32.90
CA GLU A 242 -18.41 12.46 -33.83
C GLU A 242 -17.93 11.04 -34.18
N GLU A 243 -16.62 10.78 -34.11
CA GLU A 243 -16.02 9.46 -34.35
C GLU A 243 -15.84 8.65 -33.05
N GLY A 244 -16.22 9.20 -31.89
CA GLY A 244 -16.05 8.56 -30.58
C GLY A 244 -14.59 8.50 -30.08
N GLU A 245 -13.67 9.27 -30.68
CA GLU A 245 -12.24 9.24 -30.34
C GLU A 245 -11.84 10.19 -29.20
N GLY A 246 -12.81 10.83 -28.54
CA GLY A 246 -12.57 11.83 -27.48
C GLY A 246 -11.75 11.32 -26.31
N TRP A 247 -11.77 10.01 -26.06
CA TRP A 247 -10.94 9.37 -25.04
C TRP A 247 -9.44 9.62 -25.27
N ARG A 248 -8.97 9.80 -26.50
CA ARG A 248 -7.55 10.07 -26.81
C ARG A 248 -7.06 11.39 -26.21
N ALA A 249 -7.92 12.41 -26.21
CA ALA A 249 -7.60 13.71 -25.61
C ALA A 249 -7.37 13.60 -24.09
N LEU A 250 -8.09 12.70 -23.41
CA LEU A 250 -7.87 12.42 -21.99
C LEU A 250 -6.45 11.90 -21.74
N PHE A 251 -5.96 10.94 -22.54
CA PHE A 251 -4.61 10.38 -22.38
C PHE A 251 -3.50 11.39 -22.72
N TRP A 252 -3.73 12.30 -23.67
CA TRP A 252 -2.76 13.38 -23.95
C TRP A 252 -2.73 14.42 -22.83
N PHE A 253 -3.89 14.71 -22.22
CA PHE A 253 -3.97 15.58 -21.06
C PHE A 253 -3.33 14.93 -19.82
N SER A 254 -3.64 13.66 -19.55
CA SER A 254 -3.09 12.92 -18.41
C SER A 254 -1.56 12.90 -18.45
N ALA A 255 -0.96 12.73 -19.64
CA ALA A 255 0.48 12.81 -19.86
C ALA A 255 1.12 14.15 -19.42
N GLY A 256 0.35 15.24 -19.35
CA GLY A 256 0.84 16.53 -18.85
C GLY A 256 1.05 16.55 -17.33
N LEU A 257 0.31 15.76 -16.56
CA LEU A 257 0.39 15.76 -15.10
C LEU A 257 1.71 15.17 -14.57
N PRO A 258 2.23 14.04 -15.09
CA PRO A 258 3.57 13.57 -14.75
C PRO A 258 4.68 14.57 -15.09
N VAL A 259 4.51 15.43 -16.11
CA VAL A 259 5.50 16.48 -16.43
C VAL A 259 5.61 17.49 -15.28
N ILE A 260 4.47 17.89 -14.69
CA ILE A 260 4.45 18.77 -13.52
C ILE A 260 5.18 18.11 -12.35
N LEU A 261 4.95 16.80 -12.12
CA LEU A 261 5.64 16.04 -11.08
C LEU A 261 7.15 15.91 -11.33
N ILE A 262 7.57 15.76 -12.59
CA ILE A 262 8.99 15.75 -12.98
C ILE A 262 9.63 17.08 -12.60
N VAL A 263 9.03 18.19 -13.00
CA VAL A 263 9.55 19.54 -12.72
C VAL A 263 9.61 19.76 -11.21
N TRP A 264 8.55 19.41 -10.47
CA TRP A 264 8.52 19.54 -9.01
C TRP A 264 9.59 18.67 -8.34
N ARG A 265 9.72 17.40 -8.72
CA ARG A 265 10.75 16.50 -8.17
C ARG A 265 12.16 16.92 -8.55
N PHE A 266 12.34 17.55 -9.71
CA PHE A 266 13.64 18.04 -10.16
C PHE A 266 14.20 19.14 -9.25
N PHE A 267 13.35 20.04 -8.77
CA PHE A 267 13.74 21.08 -7.81
C PHE A 267 13.78 20.59 -6.35
N ALA A 268 13.13 19.47 -6.04
CA ALA A 268 13.20 18.88 -4.71
C ALA A 268 14.58 18.24 -4.42
N PRO A 269 15.08 18.34 -3.17
CA PRO A 269 16.30 17.65 -2.77
C PRO A 269 16.09 16.13 -2.67
N GLU A 270 17.20 15.41 -2.59
CA GLU A 270 17.20 13.96 -2.35
C GLU A 270 16.79 13.64 -0.90
N SER A 271 16.27 12.43 -0.66
CA SER A 271 15.86 11.99 0.68
C SER A 271 17.04 12.01 1.67
N GLU A 272 16.84 12.57 2.86
CA GLU A 272 17.88 12.66 3.91
C GLU A 272 18.41 11.27 4.30
N ASN A 273 17.53 10.27 4.38
CA ASN A 273 17.91 8.88 4.66
C ASN A 273 18.83 8.30 3.59
N PHE A 274 18.56 8.59 2.31
CA PHE A 274 19.42 8.11 1.23
C PHE A 274 20.81 8.78 1.28
N LEU A 275 20.87 10.07 1.64
CA LEU A 275 22.14 10.77 1.84
C LEU A 275 22.95 10.14 2.98
N ARG A 276 22.31 9.87 4.13
CA ARG A 276 22.94 9.17 5.27
C ARG A 276 23.47 7.79 4.88
N MET A 277 22.67 7.00 4.16
CA MET A 277 23.08 5.67 3.68
C MET A 277 24.26 5.73 2.69
N LYS A 278 24.28 6.75 1.82
CA LYS A 278 25.38 6.97 0.87
C LYS A 278 26.67 7.37 1.59
N GLU A 279 26.57 8.21 2.62
CA GLU A 279 27.69 8.60 3.48
C GLU A 279 28.25 7.42 4.26
N ALA A 280 27.40 6.61 4.89
CA ALA A 280 27.80 5.40 5.61
C ALA A 280 28.53 4.41 4.68
N LYS A 281 28.01 4.17 3.47
CA LYS A 281 28.70 3.34 2.45
C LYS A 281 30.04 3.93 2.04
N LYS A 282 30.17 5.26 1.94
CA LYS A 282 31.44 5.92 1.62
C LYS A 282 32.47 5.73 2.74
N GLN A 283 32.04 5.85 4.00
CA GLN A 283 32.89 5.61 5.18
C GLN A 283 33.33 4.15 5.25
N GLN A 284 32.42 3.20 5.02
CA GLN A 284 32.76 1.77 5.00
C GLN A 284 33.78 1.44 3.92
N LYS A 285 33.63 2.02 2.72
CA LYS A 285 34.62 1.86 1.64
C LYS A 285 35.97 2.48 1.97
N ALA A 286 35.98 3.63 2.66
CA ALA A 286 37.22 4.26 3.12
C ALA A 286 37.94 3.37 4.14
N ARG A 287 37.21 2.85 5.13
CA ARG A 287 37.74 1.95 6.17
C ARG A 287 38.24 0.62 5.60
N ALA A 288 37.52 0.01 4.66
CA ALA A 288 37.97 -1.22 4.01
C ALA A 288 39.24 -1.00 3.16
N LYS A 289 39.38 0.20 2.56
CA LYS A 289 40.60 0.59 1.85
C LYS A 289 41.78 0.86 2.80
N GLU A 290 41.53 1.40 3.99
CA GLU A 290 42.55 1.55 5.03
C GLU A 290 43.03 0.20 5.59
N LEU A 291 42.15 -0.81 5.61
CA LEU A 291 42.44 -2.17 6.08
C LEU A 291 42.99 -3.11 4.99
N ASP A 292 43.27 -2.60 3.78
CA ASP A 292 43.72 -3.38 2.61
C ASP A 292 42.84 -4.62 2.29
N LEU A 293 41.57 -4.57 2.69
CA LEU A 293 40.60 -5.60 2.40
C LEU A 293 40.14 -5.46 0.95
N GLU A 294 40.41 -6.47 0.11
CA GLU A 294 39.81 -6.55 -1.22
C GLU A 294 38.30 -6.65 -1.08
N MET A 295 37.60 -5.53 -1.27
CA MET A 295 36.15 -5.56 -1.40
C MET A 295 35.79 -6.25 -2.72
N ALA A 296 35.29 -7.48 -2.61
CA ALA A 296 34.72 -8.21 -3.73
C ALA A 296 33.74 -7.31 -4.50
N LYS A 297 33.84 -7.31 -5.84
CA LYS A 297 32.86 -6.60 -6.68
C LYS A 297 31.48 -7.21 -6.41
N PRO A 298 30.49 -6.43 -5.98
CA PRO A 298 29.19 -6.99 -5.61
C PRO A 298 28.55 -7.61 -6.85
N THR A 299 28.41 -8.93 -6.83
CA THR A 299 27.71 -9.68 -7.88
C THR A 299 26.21 -9.45 -7.72
N TRP A 300 25.40 -9.63 -8.77
CA TRP A 300 23.93 -9.49 -8.66
C TRP A 300 23.31 -10.38 -7.57
N LYS A 301 23.97 -11.48 -7.21
CA LYS A 301 23.54 -12.41 -6.15
C LYS A 301 23.84 -11.89 -4.74
N ASP A 302 24.89 -11.09 -4.55
CA ASP A 302 25.26 -10.49 -3.26
C ASP A 302 24.39 -9.25 -2.91
N LYS A 303 23.49 -8.87 -3.83
CA LYS A 303 22.58 -7.72 -3.69
C LYS A 303 21.26 -8.07 -3.02
N ILE A 304 20.90 -9.35 -2.97
CA ILE A 304 19.73 -9.81 -2.23
C ILE A 304 20.27 -10.22 -0.86
N ASP A 305 19.87 -9.48 0.16
CA ASP A 305 20.31 -9.76 1.52
C ASP A 305 19.93 -11.21 1.89
N PRO A 306 20.91 -12.08 2.23
CA PRO A 306 20.64 -13.47 2.57
C PRO A 306 19.66 -13.60 3.76
N SER A 307 19.53 -12.58 4.59
CA SER A 307 18.54 -12.51 5.65
C SER A 307 17.09 -12.49 5.15
N ILE A 308 16.81 -12.03 3.93
CA ILE A 308 15.48 -12.11 3.29
C ILE A 308 15.10 -13.58 3.07
N LEU A 309 16.03 -14.40 2.58
CA LEU A 309 15.79 -15.84 2.39
C LEU A 309 15.52 -16.53 3.72
N ILE A 310 16.21 -16.11 4.78
CA ILE A 310 16.01 -16.63 6.14
C ILE A 310 14.63 -16.22 6.67
N THR A 311 14.22 -14.95 6.50
CA THR A 311 12.87 -14.50 6.90
C THR A 311 11.79 -15.25 6.12
N MET A 312 11.96 -15.42 4.80
CA MET A 312 10.99 -16.18 3.99
C MET A 312 10.88 -17.64 4.43
N LYS A 313 11.99 -18.30 4.79
CA LYS A 313 11.97 -19.69 5.30
C LYS A 313 11.35 -19.79 6.69
N THR A 314 11.60 -18.82 7.56
CA THR A 314 11.09 -18.83 8.95
C THR A 314 9.62 -18.44 9.02
N GLU A 315 9.18 -17.50 8.17
CA GLU A 315 7.84 -16.89 8.22
C GLU A 315 6.95 -17.24 7.02
N TRP A 316 7.27 -18.32 6.30
CA TRP A 316 6.58 -18.71 5.07
C TRP A 316 5.06 -18.80 5.23
N LEU A 317 4.57 -19.31 6.37
CA LEU A 317 3.14 -19.45 6.64
C LEU A 317 2.46 -18.08 6.78
N MET A 318 3.08 -17.15 7.51
CA MET A 318 2.59 -15.78 7.63
C MET A 318 2.65 -15.06 6.28
N PHE A 319 3.72 -15.26 5.52
CA PHE A 319 3.87 -14.69 4.19
C PHE A 319 2.75 -15.15 3.24
N ILE A 320 2.47 -16.45 3.17
CA ILE A 320 1.35 -16.99 2.37
C ILE A 320 0.02 -16.41 2.85
N TYR A 321 -0.21 -16.39 4.16
CA TYR A 321 -1.42 -15.80 4.74
C TYR A 321 -1.60 -14.35 4.30
N LEU A 322 -0.55 -13.54 4.39
CA LEU A 322 -0.58 -12.13 4.01
C LEU A 322 -0.80 -11.94 2.51
N VAL A 323 -0.19 -12.76 1.66
CA VAL A 323 -0.42 -12.74 0.20
C VAL A 323 -1.88 -13.05 -0.13
N LEU A 324 -2.47 -14.07 0.50
CA LEU A 324 -3.87 -14.44 0.31
C LEU A 324 -4.83 -13.36 0.83
N LEU A 325 -4.55 -12.82 2.01
CA LEU A 325 -5.33 -11.72 2.58
C LEU A 325 -5.30 -10.49 1.67
N MET A 326 -4.11 -10.13 1.16
CA MET A 326 -3.94 -9.01 0.25
C MET A 326 -4.56 -9.26 -1.12
N ALA A 327 -4.54 -10.49 -1.61
CA ALA A 327 -5.30 -10.87 -2.81
C ALA A 327 -6.80 -10.60 -2.61
N GLY A 328 -7.37 -10.99 -1.46
CA GLY A 328 -8.77 -10.71 -1.13
C GLY A 328 -9.10 -9.21 -1.09
N PHE A 329 -8.23 -8.40 -0.48
CA PHE A 329 -8.38 -6.94 -0.45
C PHE A 329 -8.28 -6.29 -1.82
N ASN A 330 -7.37 -6.75 -2.67
CA ASN A 330 -7.27 -6.23 -4.03
C ASN A 330 -8.46 -6.67 -4.89
N PHE A 331 -8.89 -7.92 -4.76
CA PHE A 331 -10.07 -8.43 -5.45
C PHE A 331 -11.31 -7.60 -5.14
N ILE A 332 -11.56 -7.26 -3.87
CA ILE A 332 -12.75 -6.50 -3.50
C ILE A 332 -12.72 -5.06 -4.03
N SER A 333 -11.55 -4.44 -4.05
CA SER A 333 -11.39 -3.09 -4.61
C SER A 333 -11.58 -3.09 -6.12
N HIS A 334 -10.90 -3.98 -6.84
CA HIS A 334 -10.93 -4.02 -8.31
C HIS A 334 -12.29 -4.50 -8.86
N ALA A 335 -12.88 -5.53 -8.25
CA ALA A 335 -14.21 -6.03 -8.61
C ALA A 335 -15.30 -4.96 -8.50
N SER A 336 -15.26 -4.15 -7.45
CA SER A 336 -16.28 -3.13 -7.22
C SER A 336 -16.11 -1.88 -8.09
N GLN A 337 -14.92 -1.62 -8.65
CA GLN A 337 -14.57 -0.32 -9.23
C GLN A 337 -14.23 -0.34 -10.71
N ASP A 338 -13.54 -1.38 -11.21
CA ASP A 338 -12.94 -1.34 -12.54
C ASP A 338 -14.01 -1.37 -13.65
N LEU A 339 -15.06 -2.19 -13.48
CA LEU A 339 -16.19 -2.28 -14.39
C LEU A 339 -17.38 -1.39 -14.00
N TYR A 340 -17.32 -0.71 -12.87
CA TYR A 340 -18.41 0.14 -12.39
C TYR A 340 -18.82 1.24 -13.41
N PRO A 341 -17.90 1.91 -14.14
CA PRO A 341 -18.29 2.86 -15.19
C PRO A 341 -19.04 2.20 -16.34
N THR A 342 -18.62 0.99 -16.70
CA THR A 342 -19.28 0.17 -17.74
C THR A 342 -20.66 -0.29 -17.28
N TYR A 343 -20.84 -0.63 -16.00
CA TYR A 343 -22.14 -0.95 -15.42
C TYR A 343 -23.12 0.24 -15.51
N LEU A 344 -22.67 1.45 -15.12
CA LEU A 344 -23.50 2.65 -15.20
C LEU A 344 -23.87 3.02 -16.64
N ASP A 345 -22.94 2.83 -17.57
CA ASP A 345 -23.15 3.08 -19.01
C ASP A 345 -24.01 1.98 -19.65
N LYS A 346 -23.54 0.74 -19.72
CA LYS A 346 -24.15 -0.33 -20.52
C LYS A 346 -25.39 -0.96 -19.88
N GLN A 347 -25.43 -1.12 -18.56
CA GLN A 347 -26.59 -1.74 -17.91
C GLN A 347 -27.63 -0.71 -17.47
N ARG A 348 -27.20 0.38 -16.83
CA ARG A 348 -28.12 1.40 -16.31
C ARG A 348 -28.48 2.48 -17.34
N GLN A 349 -27.76 2.55 -18.47
CA GLN A 349 -28.02 3.53 -19.54
C GLN A 349 -28.04 4.97 -19.02
N PHE A 350 -27.20 5.26 -18.02
CA PHE A 350 -27.08 6.60 -17.49
C PHE A 350 -26.28 7.48 -18.44
N SER A 351 -26.75 8.71 -18.60
CA SER A 351 -26.00 9.73 -19.33
C SER A 351 -24.63 9.94 -18.70
N LEU A 352 -23.70 10.46 -19.51
CA LEU A 352 -22.35 10.77 -19.06
C LEU A 352 -22.33 11.73 -17.85
N ASP A 353 -23.23 12.71 -17.81
CA ASP A 353 -23.40 13.63 -16.67
C ASP A 353 -23.82 12.88 -15.40
N GLN A 354 -24.85 12.03 -15.49
CA GLN A 354 -25.32 11.24 -14.35
C GLN A 354 -24.23 10.30 -13.83
N ARG A 355 -23.55 9.59 -14.74
CA ARG A 355 -22.44 8.70 -14.40
C ARG A 355 -21.32 9.46 -13.69
N THR A 356 -20.97 10.64 -14.18
CA THR A 356 -19.95 11.50 -13.57
C THR A 356 -20.33 11.90 -12.15
N VAL A 357 -21.57 12.37 -11.94
CA VAL A 357 -22.06 12.78 -10.62
C VAL A 357 -22.04 11.60 -9.63
N ILE A 358 -22.56 10.44 -10.03
CA ILE A 358 -22.60 9.24 -9.18
C ILE A 358 -21.18 8.82 -8.78
N MET A 359 -20.27 8.73 -9.74
CA MET A 359 -18.87 8.36 -9.49
C MET A 359 -18.14 9.32 -8.57
N VAL A 360 -18.40 10.63 -8.69
CA VAL A 360 -17.83 11.63 -7.77
C VAL A 360 -18.33 11.36 -6.35
N VAL A 361 -19.64 11.18 -6.16
CA VAL A 361 -20.23 10.87 -4.85
C VAL A 361 -19.64 9.59 -4.27
N VAL A 362 -19.58 8.52 -5.04
CA VAL A 362 -19.06 7.20 -4.61
C VAL A 362 -17.59 7.28 -4.20
N ASN A 363 -16.74 7.99 -4.96
CA ASN A 363 -15.33 8.15 -4.62
C ASN A 363 -15.11 9.01 -3.37
N LEU A 364 -15.93 10.05 -3.16
CA LEU A 364 -15.94 10.80 -1.89
C LEU A 364 -16.30 9.89 -0.71
N GLY A 365 -17.24 8.96 -0.90
CA GLY A 365 -17.55 7.90 0.06
C GLY A 365 -16.34 7.05 0.39
N GLY A 366 -15.60 6.60 -0.62
CA GLY A 366 -14.36 5.85 -0.44
C GLY A 366 -13.30 6.60 0.37
N MET A 367 -13.07 7.87 0.05
CA MET A 367 -12.10 8.71 0.77
C MET A 367 -12.49 8.86 2.25
N CYS A 368 -13.76 9.17 2.53
CA CYS A 368 -14.28 9.26 3.89
C CYS A 368 -14.18 7.92 4.63
N GLY A 369 -14.48 6.82 3.95
CA GLY A 369 -14.43 5.47 4.50
C GLY A 369 -13.03 5.07 4.96
N GLY A 370 -12.03 5.30 4.10
CA GLY A 370 -10.61 5.06 4.40
C GLY A 370 -10.16 5.75 5.68
N ILE A 371 -10.55 7.03 5.85
CA ILE A 371 -10.19 7.82 7.03
C ILE A 371 -10.94 7.32 8.27
N VAL A 372 -12.27 7.16 8.18
CA VAL A 372 -13.11 6.83 9.34
C VAL A 372 -12.85 5.42 9.86
N ILE A 373 -12.85 4.40 8.99
CA ILE A 373 -12.64 3.01 9.42
C ILE A 373 -11.17 2.77 9.78
N GLY A 374 -10.23 3.43 9.09
CA GLY A 374 -8.83 3.44 9.47
C GLY A 374 -8.62 3.90 10.92
N GLN A 375 -9.22 5.04 11.29
CA GLN A 375 -9.19 5.55 12.66
C GLN A 375 -9.96 4.67 13.64
N LEU A 376 -11.12 4.13 13.24
CA LEU A 376 -11.90 3.21 14.07
C LEU A 376 -11.09 1.96 14.44
N SER A 377 -10.20 1.49 13.55
CA SER A 377 -9.33 0.35 13.82
C SER A 377 -8.36 0.57 14.99
N GLU A 378 -8.04 1.82 15.35
CA GLU A 378 -7.25 2.18 16.54
C GLU A 378 -8.06 2.10 17.85
N LEU A 379 -9.38 1.96 17.76
CA LEU A 379 -10.25 1.82 18.93
C LEU A 379 -10.63 0.36 19.14
N VAL A 380 -11.10 -0.30 18.08
CA VAL A 380 -11.71 -1.63 18.16
C VAL A 380 -10.74 -2.76 17.89
N GLY A 381 -9.55 -2.46 17.36
CA GLY A 381 -8.60 -3.45 16.82
C GLY A 381 -8.72 -3.60 15.30
N ARG A 382 -7.67 -4.17 14.70
CA ARG A 382 -7.54 -4.31 13.24
C ARG A 382 -8.53 -5.33 12.68
N ARG A 383 -8.59 -6.54 13.25
CA ARG A 383 -9.45 -7.62 12.74
C ARG A 383 -10.92 -7.27 12.88
N LEU A 384 -11.33 -6.74 14.04
CA LEU A 384 -12.72 -6.40 14.29
C LEU A 384 -13.19 -5.28 13.35
N ALA A 385 -12.38 -4.26 13.09
CA ALA A 385 -12.70 -3.21 12.12
C ALA A 385 -12.90 -3.76 10.70
N ILE A 386 -12.01 -4.66 10.25
CA ILE A 386 -12.12 -5.31 8.94
C ILE A 386 -13.40 -6.15 8.86
N LEU A 387 -13.71 -6.96 9.89
CA LEU A 387 -14.92 -7.80 9.91
C LEU A 387 -16.20 -6.98 9.88
N ILE A 388 -16.27 -5.90 10.67
CA ILE A 388 -17.42 -4.96 10.65
C ILE A 388 -17.56 -4.36 9.25
N GLY A 389 -16.44 -3.90 8.65
CA GLY A 389 -16.41 -3.40 7.28
C GLY A 389 -16.94 -4.43 6.27
N CYS A 390 -16.55 -5.70 6.41
CA CYS A 390 -17.01 -6.76 5.51
C CYS A 390 -18.51 -7.05 5.65
N VAL A 391 -19.04 -7.08 6.87
CA VAL A 391 -20.46 -7.33 7.12
C VAL A 391 -21.32 -6.18 6.61
N VAL A 392 -20.93 -4.93 6.94
CA VAL A 392 -21.65 -3.74 6.48
C VAL A 392 -21.53 -3.61 4.97
N GLY A 393 -20.33 -3.73 4.40
CA GLY A 393 -20.09 -3.68 2.96
C GLY A 393 -20.87 -4.76 2.20
N GLY A 394 -20.88 -5.99 2.72
CA GLY A 394 -21.67 -7.10 2.15
C GLY A 394 -23.18 -6.82 2.17
N ALA A 395 -23.70 -6.21 3.24
CA ALA A 395 -25.10 -5.79 3.31
C ALA A 395 -25.43 -4.67 2.29
N MET A 396 -24.47 -3.82 1.96
CA MET A 396 -24.64 -2.72 1.00
C MET A 396 -24.63 -3.18 -0.47
N LEU A 397 -24.27 -4.44 -0.78
CA LEU A 397 -24.33 -4.98 -2.15
C LEU A 397 -25.75 -4.97 -2.73
N TYR A 398 -26.76 -5.24 -1.90
CA TYR A 398 -28.15 -5.21 -2.35
C TYR A 398 -28.61 -3.81 -2.78
N PRO A 399 -28.52 -2.77 -1.92
CA PRO A 399 -28.89 -1.42 -2.32
C PRO A 399 -28.01 -0.88 -3.44
N ALA A 400 -26.71 -1.21 -3.49
CA ALA A 400 -25.79 -0.81 -4.55
C ALA A 400 -26.25 -1.29 -5.95
N PHE A 401 -26.45 -2.60 -6.12
CA PHE A 401 -26.65 -3.18 -7.45
C PHE A 401 -28.13 -3.44 -7.82
N PHE A 402 -29.00 -3.69 -6.85
CA PHE A 402 -30.38 -4.12 -7.10
C PHE A 402 -31.45 -3.07 -6.80
N SER A 403 -31.08 -1.89 -6.29
CA SER A 403 -32.04 -0.81 -6.09
C SER A 403 -32.63 -0.33 -7.42
N SER A 404 -33.94 -0.08 -7.42
CA SER A 404 -34.70 0.44 -8.56
C SER A 404 -34.60 1.97 -8.69
N THR A 405 -34.25 2.67 -7.61
CA THR A 405 -34.11 4.13 -7.60
C THR A 405 -32.65 4.54 -7.75
N THR A 406 -32.39 5.58 -8.55
CA THR A 406 -31.03 6.12 -8.72
C THR A 406 -30.42 6.59 -7.40
N ALA A 407 -31.22 7.24 -6.55
CA ALA A 407 -30.78 7.70 -5.23
C ALA A 407 -30.43 6.53 -4.29
N GLY A 408 -31.24 5.47 -4.28
CA GLY A 408 -30.98 4.28 -3.48
C GLY A 408 -29.74 3.51 -3.96
N SER A 409 -29.55 3.38 -5.28
CA SER A 409 -28.36 2.77 -5.88
C SER A 409 -27.10 3.58 -5.55
N THR A 410 -27.13 4.90 -5.78
CA THR A 410 -25.99 5.79 -5.48
C THR A 410 -25.62 5.79 -3.98
N GLY A 411 -26.62 5.81 -3.09
CA GLY A 411 -26.39 5.71 -1.65
C GLY A 411 -25.82 4.35 -1.23
N GLY A 412 -26.29 3.26 -1.84
CA GLY A 412 -25.72 1.93 -1.66
C GLY A 412 -24.28 1.83 -2.15
N ASP A 413 -23.99 2.36 -3.33
CA ASP A 413 -22.66 2.41 -3.92
C ASP A 413 -21.68 3.26 -3.08
N PHE A 414 -22.14 4.41 -2.58
CA PHE A 414 -21.39 5.24 -1.64
C PHE A 414 -21.01 4.45 -0.39
N ALA A 415 -21.98 3.79 0.24
CA ALA A 415 -21.76 3.03 1.47
C ALA A 415 -20.88 1.80 1.22
N LEU A 416 -21.05 1.13 0.08
CA LEU A 416 -20.23 0.01 -0.34
C LEU A 416 -18.77 0.43 -0.49
N VAL A 417 -18.48 1.48 -1.27
CA VAL A 417 -17.11 1.95 -1.50
C VAL A 417 -16.51 2.58 -0.23
N PHE A 418 -17.32 3.23 0.60
CA PHE A 418 -16.92 3.66 1.95
C PHE A 418 -16.39 2.47 2.78
N CYS A 419 -17.13 1.36 2.83
CA CYS A 419 -16.70 0.16 3.55
C CYS A 419 -15.45 -0.47 2.93
N ILE A 420 -15.40 -0.61 1.60
CA ILE A 420 -14.27 -1.23 0.90
C ILE A 420 -12.98 -0.44 1.12
N MET A 421 -13.02 0.87 0.92
CA MET A 421 -11.84 1.72 1.14
C MET A 421 -11.51 1.90 2.61
N GLY A 422 -12.52 1.83 3.48
CA GLY A 422 -12.31 1.79 4.92
C GLY A 422 -11.55 0.55 5.39
N ILE A 423 -11.91 -0.64 4.89
CA ILE A 423 -11.13 -1.87 5.09
C ILE A 423 -9.70 -1.67 4.56
N TYR A 424 -9.58 -1.07 3.39
CA TYR A 424 -8.28 -0.82 2.75
C TYR A 424 -7.38 0.13 3.57
N GLY A 425 -7.97 1.10 4.27
CA GLY A 425 -7.28 2.01 5.19
C GLY A 425 -6.60 1.30 6.37
N VAL A 426 -7.09 0.14 6.79
CA VAL A 426 -6.51 -0.67 7.89
C VAL A 426 -5.29 -1.49 7.42
N ILE A 427 -5.17 -1.73 6.11
CA ILE A 427 -4.18 -2.67 5.56
C ILE A 427 -2.73 -2.29 5.87
N PRO A 428 -2.25 -1.05 5.63
CA PRO A 428 -0.83 -0.75 5.79
C PRO A 428 -0.36 -1.02 7.22
N ILE A 429 -1.16 -0.63 8.22
CA ILE A 429 -0.81 -0.84 9.62
C ILE A 429 -0.91 -2.31 10.01
N HIS A 430 -1.95 -3.02 9.54
CA HIS A 430 -2.12 -4.44 9.82
C HIS A 430 -0.99 -5.30 9.22
N LEU A 431 -0.57 -5.00 7.99
CA LEU A 431 0.58 -5.67 7.35
C LEU A 431 1.88 -5.39 8.12
N MET A 432 2.12 -4.12 8.50
CA MET A 432 3.33 -3.75 9.24
C MET A 432 3.43 -4.42 10.61
N GLU A 433 2.31 -4.64 11.31
CA GLU A 433 2.25 -5.31 12.62
C GLU A 433 2.47 -6.83 12.54
N LEU A 434 2.03 -7.47 11.44
CA LEU A 434 2.15 -8.91 11.25
C LEU A 434 3.52 -9.34 10.73
N VAL A 435 4.16 -8.49 9.93
CA VAL A 435 5.49 -8.75 9.39
C VAL A 435 6.57 -8.44 10.42
N ASN A 436 7.69 -9.13 10.31
CA ASN A 436 8.87 -8.91 11.14
C ASN A 436 9.55 -7.55 10.89
N ALA A 437 10.05 -6.95 11.97
CA ALA A 437 10.65 -5.61 12.03
C ALA A 437 11.83 -5.43 11.06
N THR A 438 12.67 -6.45 10.87
CA THR A 438 13.90 -6.38 10.05
C THR A 438 13.61 -6.15 8.56
N HIS A 439 12.55 -6.75 8.01
CA HIS A 439 12.24 -6.72 6.57
C HIS A 439 10.83 -6.21 6.25
N ARG A 440 10.19 -5.52 7.18
CA ARG A 440 8.76 -5.14 7.07
C ARG A 440 8.40 -4.38 5.79
N THR A 441 9.24 -3.43 5.37
CA THR A 441 8.96 -2.56 4.22
C THR A 441 9.04 -3.35 2.92
N PHE A 442 10.05 -4.22 2.79
CA PHE A 442 10.24 -5.07 1.63
C PHE A 442 9.12 -6.12 1.53
N LEU A 443 8.87 -6.86 2.62
CA LEU A 443 7.86 -7.92 2.65
C LEU A 443 6.44 -7.39 2.48
N SER A 444 6.10 -6.25 3.10
CA SER A 444 4.80 -5.59 2.89
C SER A 444 4.60 -5.17 1.44
N GLY A 445 5.63 -4.58 0.81
CA GLY A 445 5.60 -4.25 -0.61
C GLY A 445 5.47 -5.48 -1.51
N LEU A 446 6.21 -6.55 -1.23
CA LEU A 446 6.14 -7.80 -1.99
C LEU A 446 4.76 -8.47 -1.89
N VAL A 447 4.21 -8.55 -0.68
CA VAL A 447 2.85 -9.06 -0.42
C VAL A 447 1.81 -8.27 -1.22
N TYR A 448 1.90 -6.94 -1.20
CA TYR A 448 1.02 -6.05 -1.95
C TYR A 448 1.02 -6.38 -3.44
N GLN A 449 2.20 -6.50 -4.03
CA GLN A 449 2.33 -6.76 -5.46
C GLN A 449 1.89 -8.18 -5.84
N LEU A 450 2.20 -9.19 -5.03
CA LEU A 450 1.71 -10.55 -5.27
C LEU A 450 0.18 -10.63 -5.13
N GLY A 451 -0.42 -9.88 -4.20
CA GLY A 451 -1.86 -9.72 -4.11
C GLY A 451 -2.46 -9.09 -5.37
N ASN A 452 -1.82 -8.06 -5.94
CA ASN A 452 -2.25 -7.45 -7.21
C ASN A 452 -2.18 -8.44 -8.37
N LEU A 453 -1.13 -9.27 -8.42
CA LEU A 453 -0.99 -10.31 -9.44
C LEU A 453 -2.12 -11.33 -9.37
N ILE A 454 -2.44 -11.83 -8.18
CA ILE A 454 -3.53 -12.82 -8.00
C ILE A 454 -4.90 -12.22 -8.35
N SER A 455 -5.12 -10.96 -7.96
CA SER A 455 -6.40 -10.26 -8.21
C SER A 455 -6.54 -9.67 -9.61
N SER A 456 -5.47 -9.65 -10.42
CA SER A 456 -5.42 -9.02 -11.74
C SER A 456 -6.53 -9.46 -12.70
N ALA A 457 -6.99 -10.71 -12.59
CA ALA A 457 -8.04 -11.26 -13.43
C ALA A 457 -9.47 -10.85 -13.03
N SER A 458 -9.65 -10.05 -11.97
CA SER A 458 -10.97 -9.64 -11.44
C SER A 458 -11.92 -9.12 -12.53
N SER A 459 -11.53 -8.07 -13.25
CA SER A 459 -12.36 -7.43 -14.27
C SER A 459 -12.62 -8.37 -15.46
N THR A 460 -11.66 -9.23 -15.81
CA THR A 460 -11.84 -10.23 -16.87
C THR A 460 -12.81 -11.33 -16.45
N ILE A 461 -12.72 -11.82 -15.21
CA ILE A 461 -13.65 -12.80 -14.65
C ILE A 461 -15.06 -12.24 -14.66
N GLU A 462 -15.25 -11.00 -14.19
CA GLU A 462 -16.57 -10.36 -14.17
C GLU A 462 -17.12 -10.11 -15.57
N ALA A 463 -16.30 -9.63 -16.50
CA ALA A 463 -16.73 -9.43 -17.88
C ALA A 463 -17.08 -10.76 -18.57
N SER A 464 -16.30 -11.82 -18.33
CA SER A 464 -16.54 -13.15 -18.90
C SER A 464 -17.76 -13.86 -18.29
N ILE A 465 -18.00 -13.72 -16.99
CA ILE A 465 -19.23 -14.25 -16.36
C ILE A 465 -20.43 -13.40 -16.80
N GLY A 466 -20.23 -12.10 -17.00
CA GLY A 466 -21.22 -11.17 -17.56
C GLY A 466 -21.82 -11.68 -18.85
N THR A 467 -21.03 -12.29 -19.75
CA THR A 467 -21.54 -12.81 -21.02
C THR A 467 -22.58 -13.93 -20.87
N GLN A 468 -22.66 -14.58 -19.71
CA GLN A 468 -23.67 -15.60 -19.41
C GLN A 468 -25.03 -15.01 -19.00
N PHE A 469 -25.08 -13.71 -18.71
CA PHE A 469 -26.29 -13.00 -18.30
C PHE A 469 -26.61 -11.84 -19.27
N PRO A 470 -26.96 -12.13 -20.53
CA PRO A 470 -27.36 -11.10 -21.48
C PRO A 470 -28.64 -10.39 -21.04
N LEU A 471 -28.68 -9.08 -21.25
CA LEU A 471 -29.87 -8.24 -21.08
C LEU A 471 -30.30 -7.72 -22.46
N GLU A 472 -31.55 -7.94 -22.81
CA GLU A 472 -32.15 -7.35 -24.00
C GLU A 472 -32.60 -5.92 -23.65
N ILE A 473 -31.74 -4.94 -23.95
CA ILE A 473 -32.04 -3.52 -23.81
C ILE A 473 -32.19 -2.94 -25.22
N GLU A 474 -33.36 -2.33 -25.48
CA GLU A 474 -33.67 -1.76 -26.79
C GLU A 474 -32.63 -0.69 -27.18
N GLY A 475 -31.99 -0.86 -28.35
CA GLY A 475 -30.96 0.06 -28.84
C GLY A 475 -29.53 -0.17 -28.30
N VAL A 476 -29.31 -1.17 -27.44
CA VAL A 476 -27.99 -1.41 -26.83
C VAL A 476 -27.48 -2.82 -27.15
N THR A 477 -26.48 -2.92 -28.02
CA THR A 477 -25.82 -4.18 -28.32
C THR A 477 -24.83 -4.58 -27.22
N GLY A 478 -24.90 -5.81 -26.73
CA GLY A 478 -23.94 -6.35 -25.75
C GLY A 478 -24.17 -5.87 -24.31
N ALA A 479 -25.41 -5.52 -23.93
CA ALA A 479 -25.75 -5.27 -22.55
C ALA A 479 -25.75 -6.58 -21.74
N TYR A 480 -24.99 -6.62 -20.66
CA TYR A 480 -24.93 -7.75 -19.73
C TYR A 480 -25.35 -7.30 -18.34
N ASN A 481 -25.81 -8.24 -17.51
CA ASN A 481 -26.17 -7.95 -16.12
C ASN A 481 -24.92 -7.89 -15.22
N TYR A 482 -24.07 -6.89 -15.47
CA TYR A 482 -22.88 -6.57 -14.68
C TYR A 482 -23.20 -6.43 -13.19
N GLY A 483 -24.29 -5.76 -12.81
CA GLY A 483 -24.68 -5.57 -11.42
C GLY A 483 -24.89 -6.89 -10.66
N LYS A 484 -25.52 -7.88 -11.30
CA LYS A 484 -25.68 -9.22 -10.69
C LYS A 484 -24.32 -9.92 -10.53
N VAL A 485 -23.46 -9.86 -11.54
CA VAL A 485 -22.14 -10.51 -11.51
C VAL A 485 -21.23 -9.86 -10.47
N MET A 486 -21.13 -8.53 -10.48
CA MET A 486 -20.36 -7.76 -9.50
C MET A 486 -20.86 -8.01 -8.08
N ALA A 487 -22.18 -8.06 -7.85
CA ALA A 487 -22.73 -8.35 -6.53
C ALA A 487 -22.37 -9.75 -6.02
N ILE A 488 -22.50 -10.79 -6.87
CA ILE A 488 -22.16 -12.16 -6.50
C ILE A 488 -20.64 -12.29 -6.26
N PHE A 489 -19.84 -11.71 -7.14
CA PHE A 489 -18.38 -11.78 -7.05
C PHE A 489 -17.86 -11.03 -5.82
N CYS A 490 -18.30 -9.79 -5.60
CA CYS A 490 -17.97 -9.04 -4.39
C CYS A 490 -18.45 -9.75 -3.12
N GLY A 491 -19.66 -10.33 -3.12
CA GLY A 491 -20.19 -11.08 -1.99
C GLY A 491 -19.33 -12.31 -1.62
N ALA A 492 -18.88 -13.06 -2.63
CA ALA A 492 -17.96 -14.18 -2.44
C ALA A 492 -16.61 -13.71 -1.88
N ILE A 493 -16.09 -12.59 -2.36
CA ILE A 493 -14.83 -12.02 -1.88
C ILE A 493 -14.97 -11.46 -0.45
N PHE A 494 -16.08 -10.81 -0.10
CA PHE A 494 -16.35 -10.38 1.27
C PHE A 494 -16.33 -11.57 2.24
N ALA A 495 -16.97 -12.69 1.87
CA ALA A 495 -16.96 -13.91 2.67
C ALA A 495 -15.54 -14.49 2.80
N TYR A 496 -14.76 -14.48 1.71
CA TYR A 496 -13.36 -14.90 1.69
C TYR A 496 -12.47 -14.05 2.62
N VAL A 497 -12.55 -12.72 2.49
CA VAL A 497 -11.79 -11.78 3.34
C VAL A 497 -12.21 -11.92 4.81
N MET A 498 -13.52 -12.07 5.07
CA MET A 498 -14.06 -12.30 6.41
C MET A 498 -13.49 -13.57 7.03
N LEU A 499 -13.47 -14.69 6.28
CA LEU A 499 -12.89 -15.95 6.72
C LEU A 499 -11.40 -15.80 7.05
N LEU A 500 -10.61 -15.24 6.13
CA LEU A 500 -9.17 -15.06 6.33
C LEU A 500 -8.84 -14.12 7.49
N THR A 501 -9.60 -13.04 7.64
CA THR A 501 -9.41 -12.08 8.75
C THR A 501 -9.80 -12.73 10.07
N PHE A 502 -10.86 -13.55 10.09
CA PHE A 502 -11.28 -14.27 11.28
C PHE A 502 -10.26 -15.32 11.71
N VAL A 503 -9.67 -16.07 10.78
CA VAL A 503 -8.62 -17.07 11.06
C VAL A 503 -7.26 -16.41 11.37
N GLY A 504 -7.05 -15.20 10.85
CA GLY A 504 -5.83 -14.41 11.02
C GLY A 504 -5.45 -14.12 12.46
N PRO A 505 -4.14 -14.02 12.76
CA PRO A 505 -3.68 -13.43 14.02
C PRO A 505 -3.79 -11.90 13.97
N GLU A 506 -3.78 -11.28 15.14
CA GLU A 506 -3.61 -9.83 15.29
C GLU A 506 -2.48 -9.56 16.28
N ARG A 507 -1.65 -8.56 15.97
CA ARG A 507 -0.48 -8.17 16.77
C ARG A 507 -0.53 -6.66 17.00
N TYR A 508 -1.62 -6.24 17.63
CA TYR A 508 -1.95 -4.85 17.85
C TYR A 508 -0.79 -4.08 18.51
N HIS A 509 -0.36 -2.96 17.92
CA HIS A 509 0.72 -2.12 18.45
C HIS A 509 2.03 -2.85 18.76
N ARG A 510 2.38 -3.90 17.99
CA ARG A 510 3.71 -4.48 18.07
C ARG A 510 4.77 -3.39 17.86
N ASP A 511 5.79 -3.35 18.72
CA ASP A 511 6.86 -2.36 18.57
C ASP A 511 7.49 -2.48 17.18
N LEU A 512 7.50 -1.34 16.50
CA LEU A 512 7.87 -1.19 15.11
C LEU A 512 9.35 -0.78 14.97
N ASN A 513 10.01 -0.41 16.06
CA ASN A 513 11.38 0.05 16.04
C ASN A 513 12.35 -1.12 16.11
N VAL A 514 13.30 -1.18 15.16
CA VAL A 514 14.52 -1.96 15.33
C VAL A 514 15.51 -1.03 16.01
N HIS A 515 15.84 -1.26 17.28
CA HIS A 515 16.93 -0.52 17.91
C HIS A 515 18.21 -0.80 17.12
N ALA A 516 18.84 0.26 16.62
CA ALA A 516 20.04 0.22 15.78
C ALA A 516 21.22 -0.49 16.46
N ASP A 517 21.16 -0.70 17.77
CA ASP A 517 22.15 -1.41 18.56
C ASP A 517 22.25 -2.91 18.18
N HIS A 518 21.24 -3.48 17.52
CA HIS A 518 21.19 -4.90 17.14
C HIS A 518 21.62 -5.21 15.70
N LEU A 519 21.98 -4.18 14.91
CA LEU A 519 22.53 -4.34 13.55
C LEU A 519 24.03 -4.02 13.51
N SER A 520 24.69 -3.97 14.68
CA SER A 520 26.13 -3.86 14.69
C SER A 520 26.72 -5.15 14.13
N VAL A 521 27.34 -5.03 12.96
CA VAL A 521 28.20 -6.04 12.33
C VAL A 521 29.35 -6.48 13.26
N ASN A 522 29.51 -5.82 14.41
CA ASN A 522 30.51 -6.14 15.42
C ASN A 522 30.29 -7.52 16.07
N GLU A 523 29.06 -8.01 16.26
CA GLU A 523 28.85 -9.34 16.86
C GLU A 523 29.25 -10.50 15.93
N LEU A 524 29.23 -10.29 14.61
CA LEU A 524 29.73 -11.28 13.65
C LEU A 524 31.27 -11.31 13.60
N VAL A 525 31.92 -10.17 13.84
CA VAL A 525 33.39 -10.07 13.88
C VAL A 525 33.94 -10.65 15.20
N ASP A 526 33.27 -10.40 16.33
CA ASP A 526 33.67 -10.98 17.62
C ASP A 526 33.47 -12.51 17.64
N SER A 527 32.48 -13.04 16.91
CA SER A 527 32.27 -14.50 16.78
C SER A 527 33.33 -15.22 15.93
N GLU A 528 34.06 -14.51 15.06
CA GLU A 528 35.22 -15.06 14.34
C GLU A 528 36.51 -14.97 15.17
N GLU A 529 36.65 -13.95 16.03
CA GLU A 529 37.80 -13.85 16.95
C GLU A 529 37.73 -14.89 18.08
N GLU A 530 36.55 -15.14 18.68
CA GLU A 530 36.39 -16.16 19.73
C GLU A 530 36.61 -17.59 19.21
N ASN A 531 36.18 -17.90 17.98
CA ASN A 531 36.39 -19.23 17.38
C ASN A 531 37.84 -19.50 16.94
N SER A 532 38.71 -18.49 16.95
CA SER A 532 40.13 -18.65 16.61
C SER A 532 40.99 -19.15 17.78
N PHE A 533 40.49 -19.05 19.03
CA PHE A 533 41.22 -19.45 20.24
C PHE A 533 40.90 -20.88 20.73
N GLU A 534 39.88 -21.55 20.20
CA GLU A 534 39.54 -22.94 20.51
C GLU A 534 39.84 -23.89 19.34
N LYS A 535 41.12 -24.02 18.95
CA LYS A 535 41.58 -25.21 18.22
C LYS A 535 42.34 -26.13 19.17
N PRO A 536 41.88 -27.37 19.42
CA PRO A 536 42.61 -28.32 20.24
C PRO A 536 43.91 -28.73 19.54
N LYS A 537 45.02 -28.67 20.28
CA LYS A 537 46.33 -29.21 19.87
C LYS A 537 46.16 -30.68 19.50
N HIS A 538 46.39 -31.02 18.22
CA HIS A 538 46.51 -32.39 17.77
C HIS A 538 47.64 -33.10 18.55
N GLN A 539 47.28 -34.10 19.36
CA GLN A 539 48.22 -35.10 19.86
C GLN A 539 48.61 -36.02 18.72
N HIS A 540 49.91 -36.04 18.40
CA HIS A 540 50.54 -37.11 17.65
C HIS A 540 50.46 -38.41 18.45
N VAL A 541 49.84 -39.45 17.87
CA VAL A 541 50.02 -40.85 18.30
C VAL A 541 50.95 -41.51 17.28
N GLU A 542 52.11 -41.94 17.75
CA GLU A 542 53.08 -42.76 17.01
C GLU A 542 52.60 -44.22 16.88
N LYS A 543 52.84 -44.77 15.69
CA LYS A 543 53.25 -46.16 15.36
C LYS A 543 52.36 -47.35 15.75
N ALA A 544 51.89 -48.06 14.72
CA ALA A 544 52.34 -49.41 14.40
C ALA A 544 52.40 -49.57 12.86
#